data_AF-X6MXH8-F1
#
_entry.id   AF-X6MXH8-F1
#
_cell.length_a   1.000
_cell.length_b   1.000
_cell.length_c   1.000
_cell.angle_alpha   90.00
_cell.angle_beta   90.00
_cell.angle_gamma   90.00
#
_symmetry.space_group_name_H-M   'P 1'
#
loop_
_entity.id
_entity.type
_entity.pdbx_description
1 polymer ?
#
loop_
_entity_poly.entity_id
_entity_poly.type
_entity_poly.pdbx_seq_one_letter_code
_entity_poly.pdbx_strand_id
1 'polypeptide(L)'
;KNNDTDMRRRCAKLLAIAVNLNGKHFNDAFKYLINGLKDSGSSVQDSCARSLVTLSKKCNDKQLDITVQCLIDGFQNINEYDHYRFRDLLKGIAMKLNETQIDSLFTCLINGLKGNNEKNRLYAKFIGYLSMKLNKRHLNDVFQCLNGLKDENECIRALCGKPLETISTKLNYQQLDRIFSAFMHRSKDTDKEDCDSYAKSLGVISEKLNEKQLENAINTLIDGLKDKDKDVRKSCAESLGVISTNLNDKQLEG
;
A
#
# COMPACT_ATOMS: atom_id res chain seq x y z
N LYS A 1 10.61 -7.48 33.05
CA LYS A 1 9.79 -6.46 32.34
C LYS A 1 9.74 -5.22 33.23
N ASN A 2 10.20 -4.06 32.76
CA ASN A 2 9.98 -2.80 33.47
C ASN A 2 8.50 -2.42 33.29
N ASN A 3 7.78 -2.14 34.38
CA ASN A 3 6.36 -1.78 34.32
C ASN A 3 6.14 -0.35 33.81
N ASP A 4 7.20 0.45 33.72
CA ASP A 4 7.14 1.81 33.19
C ASP A 4 7.12 1.82 31.64
N THR A 5 5.98 2.19 31.08
CA THR A 5 5.76 2.35 29.64
C THR A 5 6.57 3.52 29.05
N ASP A 6 6.76 4.62 29.79
CA ASP A 6 7.55 5.74 29.31
C ASP A 6 9.02 5.36 29.19
N MET A 7 9.55 4.65 30.19
CA MET A 7 10.92 4.14 30.15
C MET A 7 11.14 3.18 28.98
N ARG A 8 10.23 2.23 28.74
CA ARG A 8 10.32 1.32 27.58
C ARG A 8 10.26 2.08 26.25
N ARG A 9 9.38 3.07 26.14
CA ARG A 9 9.28 3.95 24.96
C ARG A 9 10.58 4.72 24.71
N ARG A 10 11.17 5.32 25.75
CA ARG A 10 12.45 6.03 25.66
C ARG A 10 13.58 5.09 25.26
N CYS A 11 13.64 3.90 25.83
CA CYS A 11 14.62 2.87 25.44
C CYS A 11 14.50 2.52 23.95
N ALA A 12 13.29 2.27 23.45
CA ALA A 12 13.08 2.01 22.02
C ALA A 12 13.60 3.16 21.15
N LYS A 13 13.26 4.41 21.50
CA LYS A 13 13.75 5.59 20.76
C LYS A 13 15.27 5.73 20.77
N LEU A 14 15.92 5.46 21.91
CA LEU A 14 17.37 5.53 22.02
C LEU A 14 18.05 4.50 21.12
N LEU A 15 17.49 3.30 20.99
CA LEU A 15 18.00 2.27 20.08
C LEU A 15 17.91 2.68 18.61
N ALA A 16 16.95 3.54 18.22
CA ALA A 16 16.89 4.12 16.87
C ALA A 16 18.11 4.99 16.54
N ILE A 17 18.60 5.74 17.53
CA ILE A 17 19.72 6.68 17.40
C ILE A 17 21.06 5.93 17.52
N ALA A 18 21.04 4.73 18.10
CA ALA A 18 22.17 3.82 18.20
C ALA A 18 22.48 3.12 16.85
N VAL A 19 22.47 3.86 15.75
CA VAL A 19 22.76 3.36 14.38
C VAL A 19 24.17 2.76 14.25
N ASN A 20 25.06 2.99 15.22
CA ASN A 20 26.44 2.52 15.25
C ASN A 20 26.65 1.23 16.07
N LEU A 21 25.58 0.59 16.58
CA LEU A 21 25.71 -0.71 17.24
C LEU A 21 26.22 -1.76 16.27
N ASN A 22 27.16 -2.59 16.73
CA ASN A 22 27.76 -3.69 15.97
C ASN A 22 27.80 -4.98 16.82
N GLY A 23 27.91 -6.13 16.15
CA GLY A 23 28.07 -7.43 16.79
C GLY A 23 26.94 -7.76 17.77
N LYS A 24 27.31 -8.17 18.99
CA LYS A 24 26.36 -8.60 20.03
C LYS A 24 25.35 -7.51 20.40
N HIS A 25 25.78 -6.26 20.54
CA HIS A 25 24.89 -5.17 20.94
C HIS A 25 23.82 -4.87 19.90
N PHE A 26 24.15 -5.00 18.61
CA PHE A 26 23.16 -4.88 17.54
C PHE A 26 22.09 -5.99 17.65
N ASN A 27 22.52 -7.23 17.85
CA ASN A 27 21.60 -8.37 17.97
C ASN A 27 20.69 -8.25 19.20
N ASP A 28 21.22 -7.79 20.34
CA ASP A 28 20.46 -7.57 21.56
C ASP A 28 19.43 -6.44 21.37
N ALA A 29 19.84 -5.34 20.74
CA ALA A 29 18.94 -4.24 20.40
C ALA A 29 17.84 -4.68 19.43
N PHE A 30 18.19 -5.41 18.37
CA PHE A 30 17.23 -5.96 17.41
C PHE A 30 16.21 -6.86 18.11
N LYS A 31 16.66 -7.80 18.94
CA LYS A 31 15.78 -8.70 19.70
C LYS A 31 14.86 -7.94 20.66
N TYR A 32 15.37 -6.91 21.35
CA TYR A 32 14.56 -6.05 22.20
C TYR A 32 13.44 -5.37 21.41
N LEU A 33 13.76 -4.79 20.26
CA LEU A 33 12.78 -4.09 19.43
C LEU A 33 11.73 -5.03 18.82
N ILE A 34 12.14 -6.21 18.36
CA ILE A 34 11.20 -7.25 17.88
C ILE A 34 10.20 -7.62 18.97
N ASN A 35 10.67 -7.86 20.20
CA ASN A 35 9.78 -8.14 21.33
C ASN A 35 8.89 -6.93 21.67
N GLY A 36 9.40 -5.72 21.51
CA GLY A 36 8.67 -4.48 21.73
C GLY A 36 7.53 -4.22 20.73
N LEU A 37 7.52 -4.90 19.57
CA LEU A 37 6.35 -4.88 18.68
C LEU A 37 5.12 -5.57 19.31
N LYS A 38 5.33 -6.47 20.26
CA LYS A 38 4.30 -7.21 21.01
C LYS A 38 4.05 -6.59 22.40
N ASP A 39 4.52 -5.36 22.62
CA ASP A 39 4.36 -4.64 23.89
C ASP A 39 2.88 -4.27 24.13
N SER A 40 2.46 -4.03 25.38
CA SER A 40 1.10 -3.56 25.68
C SER A 40 0.89 -2.07 25.39
N GLY A 41 1.95 -1.27 25.39
CA GLY A 41 1.87 0.16 25.12
C GLY A 41 2.00 0.48 23.63
N SER A 42 0.94 1.02 23.01
CA SER A 42 0.94 1.44 21.59
C SER A 42 2.11 2.37 21.24
N SER A 43 2.42 3.31 22.12
CA SER A 43 3.56 4.23 21.93
C SER A 43 4.94 3.53 21.95
N VAL A 44 5.06 2.41 22.68
CA VAL A 44 6.27 1.58 22.69
C VAL A 44 6.37 0.82 21.37
N GLN A 45 5.27 0.17 20.96
CA GLN A 45 5.22 -0.56 19.69
C GLN A 45 5.56 0.33 18.50
N ASP A 46 5.00 1.54 18.43
CA ASP A 46 5.30 2.52 17.38
C ASP A 46 6.76 2.95 17.39
N SER A 47 7.32 3.18 18.57
CA SER A 47 8.74 3.53 18.72
C SER A 47 9.63 2.37 18.27
N CYS A 48 9.25 1.12 18.60
CA CYS A 48 9.95 -0.08 18.17
C CYS A 48 9.89 -0.27 16.66
N ALA A 49 8.72 -0.10 16.02
CA ALA A 49 8.56 -0.19 14.57
C ALA A 49 9.45 0.82 13.84
N ARG A 50 9.45 2.10 14.24
CA ARG A 50 10.30 3.14 13.65
C ARG A 50 11.79 2.84 13.84
N SER A 51 12.16 2.33 15.00
CA SER A 51 13.55 1.94 15.30
C SER A 51 13.97 0.76 14.44
N LEU A 52 13.13 -0.25 14.28
CA LEU A 52 13.38 -1.40 13.40
C LEU A 52 13.57 -0.99 11.95
N VAL A 53 12.77 -0.04 11.43
CA VAL A 53 13.00 0.52 10.08
C VAL A 53 14.41 1.10 9.98
N THR A 54 14.88 1.80 11.01
CA THR A 54 16.22 2.37 11.03
C THR A 54 17.30 1.28 11.10
N LEU A 55 17.15 0.29 12.00
CA LEU A 55 18.10 -0.83 12.11
C LEU A 55 18.10 -1.75 10.89
N SER A 56 16.98 -1.85 10.15
CA SER A 56 16.87 -2.68 8.94
C SER A 56 17.92 -2.34 7.88
N LYS A 57 18.51 -1.13 7.95
CA LYS A 57 19.63 -0.73 7.11
C LYS A 57 20.86 -1.62 7.26
N LYS A 58 21.03 -2.28 8.41
CA LYS A 58 22.15 -3.17 8.74
C LYS A 58 21.73 -4.62 8.98
N CYS A 59 20.43 -4.93 8.87
CA CYS A 59 19.97 -6.30 9.08
C CYS A 59 20.47 -7.24 7.99
N ASN A 60 20.85 -8.45 8.39
CA ASN A 60 21.05 -9.56 7.47
C ASN A 60 19.73 -10.28 7.15
N ASP A 61 19.76 -11.23 6.22
CA ASP A 61 18.55 -11.96 5.79
C ASP A 61 17.85 -12.67 6.95
N LYS A 62 18.58 -13.32 7.86
CA LYS A 62 17.98 -14.00 9.03
C LYS A 62 17.20 -13.03 9.93
N GLN A 63 17.70 -11.81 10.11
CA GLN A 63 17.02 -10.77 10.89
C GLN A 63 15.80 -10.22 10.15
N LEU A 64 15.90 -10.08 8.82
CA LEU A 64 14.75 -9.72 7.99
C LEU A 64 13.68 -10.83 8.02
N ASP A 65 14.05 -12.11 8.02
CA ASP A 65 13.14 -13.24 8.16
C ASP A 65 12.36 -13.17 9.49
N ILE A 66 13.05 -12.88 10.60
CA ILE A 66 12.40 -12.68 11.91
C ILE A 66 11.42 -11.51 11.86
N THR A 67 11.80 -10.42 11.18
CA THR A 67 10.96 -9.23 11.04
C THR A 67 9.71 -9.53 10.20
N VAL A 68 9.88 -10.26 9.09
CA VAL A 68 8.82 -10.74 8.21
C VAL A 68 7.85 -11.63 8.98
N GLN A 69 8.36 -12.59 9.77
CA GLN A 69 7.50 -13.45 10.58
C GLN A 69 6.69 -12.63 11.60
N CYS A 70 7.30 -11.61 12.23
CA CYS A 70 6.56 -10.73 13.14
C CYS A 70 5.46 -9.92 12.44
N LEU A 71 5.67 -9.51 11.18
CA LEU A 71 4.64 -8.88 10.37
C LEU A 71 3.50 -9.84 10.04
N ILE A 72 3.81 -11.09 9.67
CA ILE A 72 2.82 -12.15 9.39
C ILE A 72 1.96 -12.42 10.63
N ASP A 73 2.60 -12.67 11.78
CA ASP A 73 1.90 -12.84 13.07
C ASP A 73 0.98 -11.64 13.36
N GLY A 74 1.47 -10.43 13.06
CA GLY A 74 0.75 -9.18 13.24
C GLY A 74 -0.48 -9.03 12.35
N PHE A 75 -0.36 -9.39 11.06
CA PHE A 75 -1.45 -9.31 10.10
C PHE A 75 -2.55 -10.32 10.39
N GLN A 76 -2.19 -11.54 10.80
CA GLN A 76 -3.16 -12.57 11.17
C GLN A 76 -4.01 -12.18 12.39
N ASN A 77 -3.46 -11.37 13.30
CA ASN A 77 -4.12 -10.90 14.51
C ASN A 77 -4.52 -9.42 14.43
N ILE A 78 -4.65 -8.86 13.22
CA ILE A 78 -4.85 -7.43 13.06
C ILE A 78 -6.27 -7.02 13.49
N ASN A 79 -6.35 -6.07 14.41
CA ASN A 79 -7.59 -5.37 14.74
C ASN A 79 -7.65 -4.05 13.97
N GLU A 80 -8.86 -3.51 13.77
CA GLU A 80 -9.10 -2.32 12.94
C GLU A 80 -8.24 -1.10 13.36
N TYR A 81 -7.93 -0.98 14.65
CA TYR A 81 -7.16 0.14 15.23
C TYR A 81 -5.63 -0.09 15.30
N ASP A 82 -5.13 -1.31 15.09
CA ASP A 82 -3.74 -1.71 15.39
C ASP A 82 -2.77 -1.68 14.19
N HIS A 83 -3.21 -1.19 13.03
CA HIS A 83 -2.52 -1.41 11.77
C HIS A 83 -1.42 -0.39 11.43
N TYR A 84 -1.37 0.76 12.12
CA TYR A 84 -0.43 1.85 11.84
C TYR A 84 1.04 1.46 12.05
N ARG A 85 1.34 0.67 13.08
CA ARG A 85 2.73 0.21 13.35
C ARG A 85 3.28 -0.69 12.25
N PHE A 86 2.47 -1.64 11.78
CA PHE A 86 2.87 -2.58 10.74
C PHE A 86 2.95 -1.90 9.37
N ARG A 87 2.12 -0.88 9.13
CA ARG A 87 2.21 -0.03 7.95
C ARG A 87 3.59 0.61 7.84
N ASP A 88 4.02 1.31 8.88
CA ASP A 88 5.28 2.06 8.86
C ASP A 88 6.48 1.10 8.78
N LEU A 89 6.42 -0.03 9.48
CA LEU A 89 7.44 -1.08 9.40
C LEU A 89 7.53 -1.68 8.00
N LEU A 90 6.42 -2.16 7.43
CA LEU A 90 6.38 -2.78 6.11
C LEU A 90 6.91 -1.82 5.04
N LYS A 91 6.43 -0.57 5.04
CA LYS A 91 6.87 0.45 4.08
C LYS A 91 8.37 0.73 4.18
N GLY A 92 8.92 0.73 5.40
CA GLY A 92 10.33 0.98 5.65
C GLY A 92 11.26 -0.16 5.24
N ILE A 93 10.79 -1.41 5.30
CA ILE A 93 11.62 -2.59 4.99
C ILE A 93 11.36 -3.20 3.61
N ALA A 94 10.24 -2.91 2.96
CA ALA A 94 9.82 -3.58 1.71
C ALA A 94 10.92 -3.63 0.65
N MET A 95 11.65 -2.52 0.44
CA MET A 95 12.71 -2.47 -0.58
C MET A 95 13.94 -3.34 -0.26
N LYS A 96 14.10 -3.76 0.99
CA LYS A 96 15.21 -4.59 1.47
C LYS A 96 14.93 -6.09 1.39
N LEU A 97 13.65 -6.46 1.29
CA LEU A 97 13.27 -7.86 1.28
C LEU A 97 13.70 -8.52 -0.04
N ASN A 98 14.15 -9.76 0.10
CA ASN A 98 14.42 -10.67 -1.02
C ASN A 98 13.11 -11.35 -1.50
N GLU A 99 13.19 -12.10 -2.59
CA GLU A 99 12.02 -12.72 -3.22
C GLU A 99 11.28 -13.68 -2.28
N THR A 100 11.99 -14.57 -1.58
CA THR A 100 11.38 -15.52 -0.63
C THR A 100 10.64 -14.82 0.50
N GLN A 101 11.21 -13.74 1.04
CA GLN A 101 10.58 -12.92 2.08
C GLN A 101 9.32 -12.20 1.57
N ILE A 102 9.38 -11.69 0.33
CA ILE A 102 8.22 -11.07 -0.33
C ILE A 102 7.12 -12.10 -0.57
N ASP A 103 7.45 -13.29 -1.05
CA ASP A 103 6.48 -14.36 -1.33
C ASP A 103 5.76 -14.82 -0.05
N SER A 104 6.49 -14.93 1.06
CA SER A 104 5.92 -15.29 2.36
C SER A 104 4.93 -14.23 2.86
N LEU A 105 5.32 -12.94 2.84
CA LEU A 105 4.42 -11.84 3.21
C LEU A 105 3.21 -11.76 2.27
N PHE A 106 3.45 -11.87 0.97
CA PHE A 106 2.40 -11.81 -0.04
C PHE A 106 1.37 -12.92 0.17
N THR A 107 1.81 -14.15 0.45
CA THR A 107 0.95 -15.29 0.77
C THR A 107 0.06 -15.02 1.98
N CYS A 108 0.60 -14.42 3.05
CA CYS A 108 -0.21 -14.03 4.20
C CYS A 108 -1.27 -12.98 3.83
N LEU A 109 -0.88 -11.94 3.10
CA LEU A 109 -1.77 -10.83 2.74
C LEU A 109 -2.88 -11.25 1.77
N ILE A 110 -2.57 -12.07 0.76
CA ILE A 110 -3.55 -12.54 -0.22
C ILE A 110 -4.57 -13.48 0.43
N ASN A 111 -4.14 -14.32 1.39
CA ASN A 111 -5.06 -15.17 2.14
C ASN A 111 -5.99 -14.34 3.04
N GLY A 112 -5.47 -13.25 3.62
CA GLY A 112 -6.28 -12.26 4.34
C GLY A 112 -7.37 -11.63 3.47
N LEU A 113 -7.02 -11.24 2.24
CA LEU A 113 -7.94 -10.67 1.25
C LEU A 113 -9.01 -11.69 0.79
N LYS A 114 -8.62 -12.96 0.60
CA LYS A 114 -9.56 -14.06 0.26
C LYS A 114 -10.59 -14.33 1.35
N GLY A 115 -10.29 -13.96 2.59
CA GLY A 115 -11.22 -14.10 3.72
C GLY A 115 -12.48 -13.25 3.60
N ASN A 116 -12.57 -12.35 2.61
CA ASN A 116 -13.73 -11.54 2.26
C ASN A 116 -14.45 -10.94 3.48
N ASN A 117 -13.70 -10.20 4.30
CA ASN A 117 -14.19 -9.58 5.53
C ASN A 117 -13.92 -8.08 5.52
N GLU A 118 -14.37 -7.37 6.55
CA GLU A 118 -14.24 -5.91 6.69
C GLU A 118 -12.78 -5.40 6.62
N LYS A 119 -11.79 -6.31 6.76
CA LYS A 119 -10.36 -5.99 6.69
C LYS A 119 -9.79 -6.10 5.26
N ASN A 120 -10.57 -6.47 4.25
CA ASN A 120 -10.10 -6.60 2.86
C ASN A 120 -9.37 -5.35 2.38
N ARG A 121 -9.96 -4.16 2.61
CA ARG A 121 -9.34 -2.85 2.31
C ARG A 121 -7.96 -2.71 2.92
N LEU A 122 -7.77 -3.18 4.16
CA LEU A 122 -6.50 -3.10 4.86
C LEU A 122 -5.45 -4.02 4.22
N TYR A 123 -5.83 -5.27 3.89
CA TYR A 123 -4.93 -6.19 3.18
C TYR A 123 -4.54 -5.64 1.80
N ALA A 124 -5.50 -5.10 1.04
CA ALA A 124 -5.22 -4.45 -0.23
C ALA A 124 -4.20 -3.30 -0.08
N LYS A 125 -4.33 -2.49 0.97
CA LYS A 125 -3.39 -1.40 1.28
C LYS A 125 -1.98 -1.92 1.57
N PHE A 126 -1.84 -3.01 2.34
CA PHE A 126 -0.54 -3.61 2.62
C PHE A 126 0.11 -4.23 1.38
N ILE A 127 -0.66 -4.90 0.54
CA ILE A 127 -0.20 -5.39 -0.78
C ILE A 127 0.28 -4.20 -1.62
N GLY A 128 -0.44 -3.07 -1.58
CA GLY A 128 -0.03 -1.82 -2.22
C GLY A 128 1.39 -1.38 -1.81
N TYR A 129 1.77 -1.47 -0.53
CA TYR A 129 3.12 -1.11 -0.09
C TYR A 129 4.22 -2.05 -0.59
N LEU A 130 3.89 -3.31 -0.92
CA LEU A 130 4.83 -4.27 -1.49
C LEU A 130 4.96 -4.15 -3.01
N SER A 131 4.09 -3.38 -3.65
CA SER A 131 3.86 -3.44 -5.09
C SER A 131 5.08 -3.13 -5.98
N MET A 132 6.03 -2.34 -5.49
CA MET A 132 7.32 -2.13 -6.15
C MET A 132 8.10 -3.45 -6.34
N LYS A 133 7.97 -4.39 -5.38
CA LYS A 133 8.61 -5.70 -5.38
C LYS A 133 7.77 -6.82 -6.00
N LEU A 134 6.46 -6.63 -6.15
CA LEU A 134 5.59 -7.65 -6.73
C LEU A 134 5.85 -7.83 -8.23
N ASN A 135 5.79 -9.07 -8.71
CA ASN A 135 5.89 -9.41 -10.12
C ASN A 135 4.48 -9.54 -10.76
N LYS A 136 4.42 -9.83 -12.07
CA LYS A 136 3.15 -9.97 -12.79
C LYS A 136 2.27 -11.09 -12.23
N ARG A 137 2.85 -12.21 -11.80
CA ARG A 137 2.12 -13.32 -11.19
C ARG A 137 1.41 -12.87 -9.92
N HIS A 138 2.12 -12.21 -9.01
CA HIS A 138 1.52 -11.66 -7.78
C HIS A 138 0.36 -10.72 -8.08
N LEU A 139 0.52 -9.80 -9.04
CA LEU A 139 -0.55 -8.87 -9.39
C LEU A 139 -1.76 -9.59 -10.00
N ASN A 140 -1.55 -10.61 -10.85
CA ASN A 140 -2.65 -11.42 -11.37
C ASN A 140 -3.44 -12.11 -10.25
N ASP A 141 -2.75 -12.70 -9.26
CA ASP A 141 -3.38 -13.35 -8.11
C ASP A 141 -4.21 -12.35 -7.29
N VAL A 142 -3.71 -11.12 -7.11
CA VAL A 142 -4.45 -10.03 -6.44
C VAL A 142 -5.73 -9.68 -7.20
N PHE A 143 -5.64 -9.40 -8.50
CA PHE A 143 -6.81 -9.03 -9.30
C PHE A 143 -7.83 -10.16 -9.44
N GLN A 144 -7.39 -11.42 -9.42
CA GLN A 144 -8.28 -12.57 -9.33
C GLN A 144 -9.00 -12.61 -7.99
N CYS A 145 -8.29 -12.35 -6.88
CA CYS A 145 -8.88 -12.33 -5.54
C CYS A 145 -9.86 -11.17 -5.31
N LEU A 146 -9.60 -10.01 -5.93
CA LEU A 146 -10.46 -8.84 -5.83
C LEU A 146 -11.81 -9.03 -6.53
N ASN A 147 -11.87 -9.92 -7.53
CA ASN A 147 -13.07 -10.16 -8.32
C ASN A 147 -14.20 -10.73 -7.45
N GLY A 148 -15.32 -10.02 -7.38
CA GLY A 148 -16.49 -10.46 -6.63
C GLY A 148 -16.44 -10.18 -5.13
N LEU A 149 -15.46 -9.39 -4.65
CA LEU A 149 -15.52 -8.81 -3.31
C LEU A 149 -16.64 -7.78 -3.24
N LYS A 150 -17.34 -7.71 -2.11
CA LYS A 150 -18.41 -6.71 -1.88
C LYS A 150 -17.86 -5.28 -1.99
N ASP A 151 -16.63 -5.09 -1.52
CA ASP A 151 -15.89 -3.83 -1.49
C ASP A 151 -14.79 -3.78 -2.56
N GLU A 152 -14.97 -4.47 -3.70
CA GLU A 152 -13.99 -4.58 -4.78
C GLU A 152 -13.38 -3.21 -5.17
N ASN A 153 -14.22 -2.22 -5.47
CA ASN A 153 -13.76 -0.89 -5.89
C ASN A 153 -12.97 -0.19 -4.78
N GLU A 154 -13.32 -0.37 -3.51
CA GLU A 154 -12.58 0.20 -2.38
C GLU A 154 -11.24 -0.48 -2.18
N CYS A 155 -11.18 -1.80 -2.33
CA CYS A 155 -9.94 -2.57 -2.30
C CYS A 155 -9.00 -2.23 -3.46
N ILE A 156 -9.52 -2.11 -4.69
CA ILE A 156 -8.74 -1.70 -5.86
C ILE A 156 -8.11 -0.32 -5.61
N ARG A 157 -8.87 0.64 -5.09
CA ARG A 157 -8.36 1.97 -4.74
C ARG A 157 -7.30 1.91 -3.64
N ALA A 158 -7.50 1.08 -2.62
CA ALA A 158 -6.54 0.91 -1.52
C ALA A 158 -5.21 0.28 -1.99
N LEU A 159 -5.27 -0.70 -2.90
CA LEU A 159 -4.11 -1.29 -3.56
C LEU A 159 -3.34 -0.25 -4.38
N CYS A 160 -4.07 0.58 -5.11
CA CYS A 160 -3.57 1.47 -6.15
C CYS A 160 -3.34 2.91 -5.68
N GLY A 161 -3.18 3.20 -4.39
CA GLY A 161 -2.98 4.56 -3.90
C GLY A 161 -1.69 5.22 -4.41
N LYS A 162 -0.68 5.39 -3.56
CA LYS A 162 0.58 6.05 -3.97
C LYS A 162 1.47 5.30 -5.00
N PRO A 163 1.45 3.96 -5.13
CA PRO A 163 2.40 3.26 -6.02
C PRO A 163 1.83 2.89 -7.40
N LEU A 164 0.69 3.45 -7.81
CA LEU A 164 0.05 3.07 -9.07
C LEU A 164 0.94 3.23 -10.30
N GLU A 165 1.81 4.24 -10.32
CA GLU A 165 2.79 4.42 -11.40
C GLU A 165 3.63 3.16 -11.62
N THR A 166 4.11 2.56 -10.53
CA THR A 166 4.89 1.32 -10.57
C THR A 166 4.03 0.10 -10.90
N ILE A 167 2.80 0.02 -10.37
CA ILE A 167 1.92 -1.13 -10.61
C ILE A 167 1.47 -1.17 -12.05
N SER A 168 1.05 -0.03 -12.61
CA SER A 168 0.44 0.07 -13.93
C SER A 168 1.36 -0.38 -15.07
N THR A 169 2.68 -0.34 -14.92
CA THR A 169 3.62 -0.91 -15.91
C THR A 169 3.62 -2.43 -15.96
N LYS A 170 3.08 -3.09 -14.92
CA LYS A 170 3.06 -4.55 -14.78
C LYS A 170 1.69 -5.16 -15.09
N LEU A 171 0.65 -4.33 -15.22
CA LEU A 171 -0.73 -4.78 -15.43
C LEU A 171 -1.09 -4.94 -16.90
N ASN A 172 -2.09 -5.78 -17.16
CA ASN A 172 -2.71 -5.89 -18.47
C ASN A 172 -3.87 -4.89 -18.64
N TYR A 173 -4.34 -4.74 -19.87
CA TYR A 173 -5.41 -3.81 -20.21
C TYR A 173 -6.72 -4.03 -19.43
N GLN A 174 -7.11 -5.28 -19.16
CA GLN A 174 -8.33 -5.58 -18.40
C GLN A 174 -8.19 -5.15 -16.92
N GLN A 175 -7.01 -5.31 -16.33
CA GLN A 175 -6.73 -4.88 -14.96
C GLN A 175 -6.69 -3.34 -14.87
N LEU A 176 -6.08 -2.68 -15.85
CA LEU A 176 -6.07 -1.21 -15.94
C LEU A 176 -7.49 -0.64 -16.08
N ASP A 177 -8.33 -1.26 -16.91
CA ASP A 177 -9.73 -0.90 -17.09
C ASP A 177 -10.56 -1.03 -15.80
N ARG A 178 -10.33 -2.10 -15.03
CA ARG A 178 -10.93 -2.29 -13.70
C ARG A 178 -10.47 -1.22 -12.71
N ILE A 179 -9.18 -0.87 -12.71
CA ILE A 179 -8.68 0.21 -11.86
C ILE A 179 -9.34 1.54 -12.23
N PHE A 180 -9.42 1.85 -13.51
CA PHE A 180 -10.07 3.05 -14.01
C PHE A 180 -11.52 3.11 -13.52
N SER A 181 -12.29 2.04 -13.72
CA SER A 181 -13.68 1.92 -13.28
C SER A 181 -13.84 2.09 -11.76
N ALA A 182 -12.93 1.50 -10.98
CA ALA A 182 -12.94 1.61 -9.52
C ALA A 182 -12.67 3.05 -9.03
N PHE A 183 -11.83 3.81 -9.73
CA PHE A 183 -11.60 5.23 -9.44
C PHE A 183 -12.79 6.11 -9.84
N MET A 184 -13.50 5.77 -10.92
CA MET A 184 -14.71 6.48 -11.35
C MET A 184 -15.90 6.26 -10.41
N HIS A 185 -16.02 5.06 -9.82
CA HIS A 185 -17.07 4.73 -8.86
C HIS A 185 -16.75 5.29 -7.45
N ARG A 186 -16.65 6.61 -7.34
CA ARG A 186 -16.39 7.30 -6.08
C ARG A 186 -17.56 7.13 -5.10
N SER A 187 -17.27 6.69 -3.87
CA SER A 187 -18.24 6.75 -2.77
C SER A 187 -18.22 8.14 -2.12
N LYS A 188 -19.38 8.57 -1.60
CA LYS A 188 -19.63 9.88 -0.97
C LYS A 188 -18.68 10.24 0.20
N ASP A 189 -17.95 9.26 0.75
CA ASP A 189 -17.14 9.39 1.98
C ASP A 189 -15.61 9.43 1.72
N THR A 190 -15.16 9.84 0.54
CA THR A 190 -13.71 9.94 0.27
C THR A 190 -13.15 11.32 0.63
N ASP A 191 -12.20 11.32 1.57
CA ASP A 191 -11.44 12.50 2.00
C ASP A 191 -10.82 13.28 0.82
N LYS A 192 -10.82 14.60 0.94
CA LYS A 192 -10.31 15.55 -0.08
C LYS A 192 -8.87 15.30 -0.51
N GLU A 193 -8.03 14.72 0.36
CA GLU A 193 -6.61 14.45 0.09
C GLU A 193 -6.37 13.35 -0.96
N ASP A 194 -7.35 12.48 -1.22
CA ASP A 194 -7.21 11.41 -2.20
C ASP A 194 -7.44 11.90 -3.65
N CYS A 195 -8.08 13.06 -3.84
CA CYS A 195 -8.52 13.59 -5.15
C CYS A 195 -7.36 13.87 -6.12
N ASP A 196 -6.35 14.63 -5.67
CA ASP A 196 -5.17 14.96 -6.50
C ASP A 196 -4.36 13.72 -6.87
N SER A 197 -4.36 12.71 -5.99
CA SER A 197 -3.67 11.44 -6.24
C SER A 197 -4.38 10.62 -7.31
N TYR A 198 -5.71 10.72 -7.39
CA TYR A 198 -6.52 10.02 -8.39
C TYR A 198 -6.38 10.63 -9.79
N ALA A 199 -6.43 11.95 -9.93
CA ALA A 199 -6.25 12.58 -11.24
C ALA A 199 -4.90 12.22 -11.87
N LYS A 200 -3.83 12.26 -11.06
CA LYS A 200 -2.48 11.81 -11.48
C LYS A 200 -2.46 10.32 -11.84
N SER A 201 -3.12 9.50 -11.02
CA SER A 201 -3.25 8.07 -11.22
C SER A 201 -3.93 7.72 -12.54
N LEU A 202 -5.01 8.43 -12.86
CA LEU A 202 -5.75 8.26 -14.10
C LEU A 202 -4.92 8.69 -15.31
N GLY A 203 -4.18 9.81 -15.23
CA GLY A 203 -3.22 10.20 -16.28
C GLY A 203 -2.21 9.11 -16.62
N VAL A 204 -1.59 8.51 -15.61
CA VAL A 204 -0.61 7.42 -15.81
C VAL A 204 -1.25 6.16 -16.41
N ILE A 205 -2.51 5.87 -16.08
CA ILE A 205 -3.23 4.76 -16.70
C ILE A 205 -3.57 5.08 -18.16
N SER A 206 -4.03 6.30 -18.44
CA SER A 206 -4.47 6.74 -19.77
C SER A 206 -3.39 6.63 -20.83
N GLU A 207 -2.12 6.91 -20.49
CA GLU A 207 -0.97 6.70 -21.39
C GLU A 207 -0.81 5.23 -21.84
N LYS A 208 -1.40 4.29 -21.10
CA LYS A 208 -1.27 2.85 -21.31
C LYS A 208 -2.56 2.22 -21.85
N LEU A 209 -3.61 3.00 -22.06
CA LEU A 209 -4.85 2.52 -22.67
C LEU A 209 -4.72 2.54 -24.19
N ASN A 210 -5.41 1.62 -24.87
CA ASN A 210 -5.61 1.76 -26.32
C ASN A 210 -6.66 2.83 -26.63
N GLU A 211 -6.76 3.26 -27.89
CA GLU A 211 -7.65 4.33 -28.35
C GLU A 211 -9.10 4.13 -27.87
N LYS A 212 -9.68 2.95 -28.09
CA LYS A 212 -11.07 2.67 -27.69
C LYS A 212 -11.28 2.77 -26.17
N GLN A 213 -10.32 2.28 -25.38
CA GLN A 213 -10.40 2.38 -23.93
C GLN A 213 -10.22 3.82 -23.45
N LEU A 214 -9.30 4.55 -24.06
CA LEU A 214 -9.05 5.95 -23.76
C LEU A 214 -10.28 6.81 -24.11
N GLU A 215 -10.91 6.57 -25.26
CA GLU A 215 -12.15 7.22 -25.68
C GLU A 215 -13.28 6.94 -24.66
N ASN A 216 -13.48 5.69 -24.29
CA ASN A 216 -14.46 5.31 -23.26
C ASN A 216 -14.17 5.99 -21.92
N ALA A 217 -12.90 6.04 -21.52
CA ALA A 217 -12.44 6.71 -20.30
C ALA A 217 -12.74 8.21 -20.33
N ILE A 218 -12.43 8.89 -21.43
CA ILE A 218 -12.73 10.31 -21.64
C ILE A 218 -14.24 10.56 -21.61
N ASN A 219 -15.02 9.76 -22.32
CA ASN A 219 -16.48 9.89 -22.32
C ASN A 219 -17.08 9.71 -20.91
N THR A 220 -16.58 8.73 -20.15
CA THR A 220 -17.01 8.51 -18.76
C THR A 220 -16.67 9.72 -17.87
N LEU A 221 -15.49 10.31 -18.04
CA LEU A 221 -15.09 11.51 -17.32
C LEU A 221 -15.94 12.73 -17.70
N ILE A 222 -16.25 12.90 -18.99
CA ILE A 222 -17.15 13.96 -19.49
C ILE A 222 -18.55 13.81 -18.89
N ASP A 223 -19.07 12.59 -18.79
CA ASP A 223 -20.36 12.35 -18.13
C ASP A 223 -20.28 12.62 -16.62
N GLY A 224 -19.16 12.28 -15.97
CA GLY A 224 -18.90 12.62 -14.57
C GLY A 224 -18.87 14.12 -14.28
N LEU A 225 -18.59 14.98 -15.27
CA LEU A 225 -18.72 16.44 -15.12
C LEU A 225 -20.18 16.90 -14.90
N LYS A 226 -21.16 16.05 -15.20
CA LYS A 226 -22.59 16.32 -15.00
C LYS A 226 -23.09 15.79 -13.65
N ASP A 227 -22.24 15.14 -12.85
CA ASP A 227 -22.63 14.56 -11.56
C ASP A 227 -23.13 15.64 -10.59
N LYS A 228 -24.06 15.27 -9.70
CA LYS A 228 -24.62 16.19 -8.69
C LYS A 228 -23.59 16.53 -7.62
N ASP A 229 -22.67 15.62 -7.33
CA ASP A 229 -21.60 15.79 -6.36
C ASP A 229 -20.48 16.69 -6.91
N LYS A 230 -20.19 17.77 -6.18
CA LYS A 230 -19.15 18.73 -6.57
C LYS A 230 -17.77 18.09 -6.62
N ASP A 231 -17.49 17.17 -5.71
CA ASP A 231 -16.17 16.57 -5.61
C ASP A 231 -15.96 15.55 -6.73
N VAL A 232 -17.00 14.82 -7.16
CA VAL A 232 -16.97 13.99 -8.37
C VAL A 232 -16.67 14.84 -9.61
N ARG A 233 -17.40 15.96 -9.79
CA ARG A 233 -17.14 16.88 -10.92
C ARG A 233 -15.71 17.42 -10.92
N LYS A 234 -15.21 17.80 -9.74
CA LYS A 234 -13.84 18.29 -9.57
C LYS A 234 -12.81 17.23 -9.97
N SER A 235 -12.94 16.00 -9.47
CA SER A 235 -12.04 14.88 -9.82
C SER A 235 -12.04 14.60 -11.32
N CYS A 236 -13.21 14.63 -11.97
CA CYS A 236 -13.33 14.40 -13.40
C CYS A 236 -12.62 15.49 -14.21
N ALA A 237 -12.82 16.76 -13.85
CA ALA A 237 -12.15 17.90 -14.48
C ALA A 237 -10.63 17.84 -14.32
N GLU A 238 -10.14 17.53 -13.11
CA GLU A 238 -8.70 17.38 -12.84
C GLU A 238 -8.10 16.22 -13.65
N SER A 239 -8.79 15.08 -13.71
CA SER A 239 -8.34 13.90 -14.47
C SER A 239 -8.30 14.19 -15.96
N LEU A 240 -9.32 14.85 -16.53
CA LEU A 240 -9.32 15.30 -17.92
C LEU A 240 -8.16 16.27 -18.20
N GLY A 241 -7.87 17.18 -17.28
CA GLY A 241 -6.72 18.09 -17.38
C GLY A 241 -5.39 17.33 -17.45
N VAL A 242 -5.17 16.38 -16.54
CA VAL A 242 -3.95 15.54 -16.52
C VAL A 242 -3.85 14.67 -17.77
N ILE A 243 -4.95 14.06 -18.20
CA ILE A 243 -4.98 13.24 -19.43
C ILE A 243 -4.63 14.11 -20.64
N SER A 244 -5.23 15.29 -20.75
CA SER A 244 -4.95 16.22 -21.85
C SER A 244 -3.48 16.68 -21.90
N THR A 245 -2.78 16.77 -20.77
CA THR A 245 -1.34 17.11 -20.77
C THR A 245 -0.43 15.92 -21.10
N ASN A 246 -0.92 14.69 -20.91
CA ASN A 246 -0.13 13.47 -21.05
C ASN A 246 -0.33 12.79 -22.41
N LEU A 247 -1.48 13.01 -23.07
CA LEU A 247 -1.70 12.57 -24.45
C LEU A 247 -0.89 13.44 -25.41
N ASN A 248 -0.09 12.80 -26.25
CA ASN A 248 0.61 13.43 -27.36
C ASN A 248 -0.30 13.52 -28.60
N ASP A 249 -0.02 14.44 -29.52
CA ASP A 249 -0.86 14.78 -30.68
C ASP A 249 -1.38 13.56 -31.48
N LYS A 250 -0.59 12.47 -31.54
CA LYS A 250 -1.00 11.21 -32.19
C LYS A 250 -2.20 10.49 -31.58
N GLN A 251 -2.51 10.71 -30.30
CA GLN A 251 -3.65 10.08 -29.61
C GLN A 251 -4.89 10.99 -29.60
N LEU A 252 -4.76 12.24 -30.05
CA LEU A 252 -5.83 13.24 -30.11
C LEU A 252 -6.37 13.49 -31.54
N GLU A 253 -5.70 12.94 -32.56
CA GLU A 253 -6.07 13.05 -33.98
C GLU A 253 -7.03 11.94 -34.48
N GLY A 254 -7.51 11.08 -33.57
CA GLY A 254 -8.49 10.01 -33.87
C GLY A 254 -9.91 10.52 -34.07
#